data_AF-A0AA44Q5P3-F1
#
_entry.id   AF-A0AA44Q5P3-F1
#
_cell.length_a   1.000
_cell.length_b   1.000
_cell.length_c   1.000
_cell.angle_alpha   90.00
_cell.angle_beta   90.00
_cell.angle_gamma   90.00
#
_symmetry.space_group_name_H-M   'P 1'
#
loop_
_entity.id
_entity.type
_entity.pdbx_description
1 polymer ?
#
loop_
_entity_poly.entity_id
_entity_poly.type
_entity_poly.pdbx_seq_one_letter_code
_entity_poly.pdbx_strand_id
1 'polypeptide(L)'
;MTNTKVGQTKVEGTKTWKDDNAKDRPSTIKVDLLQNGQVINTQEVSAASGWKYEFKELAVYDAEGKAYKYEVKEQPVAGYQTEIKGYDITNTKVGQTKVEGTKTWKDDNATDRPEMI
;
A
#
# COMPACT_ATOMS: atom_id res chain seq x y z
N MET A 1 6.39 20.87 -29.69
CA MET A 1 6.54 19.95 -28.53
C MET A 1 5.42 20.29 -27.57
N THR A 2 4.32 19.54 -27.58
CA THR A 2 3.22 19.74 -26.64
C THR A 2 3.70 19.29 -25.27
N ASN A 3 3.94 20.24 -24.38
CA ASN A 3 4.24 19.99 -22.98
C ASN A 3 2.93 19.57 -22.30
N THR A 4 2.50 18.34 -22.54
CA THR A 4 1.37 17.73 -21.83
C THR A 4 1.84 17.53 -20.40
N LYS A 5 1.54 18.51 -19.55
CA LYS A 5 1.72 18.41 -18.10
C LYS A 5 0.69 17.40 -17.60
N VAL A 6 0.97 16.11 -17.81
CA VAL A 6 0.23 15.03 -17.16
C VAL A 6 0.27 15.39 -15.69
N GLY A 7 -0.89 15.63 -15.07
CA GLY A 7 -0.94 15.94 -13.64
C GLY A 7 -0.11 14.88 -12.92
N GLN A 8 0.88 15.29 -12.14
CA GLN A 8 1.66 14.38 -11.33
C GLN A 8 1.13 14.43 -9.90
N THR A 9 1.06 13.28 -9.28
CA THR A 9 0.74 13.12 -7.87
C THR A 9 1.85 12.37 -7.16
N LYS A 10 1.74 12.28 -5.85
CA LYS A 10 2.61 11.47 -5.01
C LYS A 10 1.78 10.65 -4.04
N VAL A 11 2.29 9.48 -3.69
CA VAL A 11 1.74 8.61 -2.66
C VAL A 11 2.79 8.47 -1.58
N GLU A 12 2.49 8.93 -0.38
CA GLU A 12 3.36 8.81 0.78
C GLU A 12 2.59 8.19 1.94
N GLY A 13 3.31 7.45 2.77
CA GLY A 13 2.72 6.72 3.88
C GLY A 13 3.73 6.45 4.98
N THR A 14 3.19 6.19 6.17
CA THR A 14 3.98 5.81 7.34
C THR A 14 3.69 4.37 7.75
N LYS A 15 4.72 3.70 8.25
CA LYS A 15 4.63 2.37 8.82
C LYS A 15 4.68 2.45 10.34
N THR A 16 3.64 1.91 10.97
CA THR A 16 3.51 1.79 12.42
C THR A 16 3.57 0.32 12.84
N TRP A 17 4.26 0.05 13.95
CA TRP A 17 4.33 -1.27 14.58
C TRP A 17 3.55 -1.27 15.89
N LYS A 18 2.59 -2.20 16.04
CA LYS A 18 1.83 -2.50 17.26
C LYS A 18 2.27 -3.87 17.77
N ASP A 19 3.46 -3.91 18.36
CA ASP A 19 4.13 -5.16 18.71
C ASP A 19 4.91 -5.11 20.04
N ASP A 20 4.66 -4.08 20.85
CA ASP A 20 5.32 -3.86 22.12
C ASP A 20 6.86 -3.89 22.03
N ASN A 21 7.40 -3.35 20.92
CA ASN A 21 8.83 -3.33 20.61
C ASN A 21 9.48 -4.73 20.57
N ALA A 22 8.77 -5.66 19.92
CA ALA A 22 9.22 -7.02 19.64
C ALA A 22 10.69 -7.09 19.15
N LYS A 23 11.47 -8.01 19.75
CA LYS A 23 12.89 -8.24 19.38
C LYS A 23 13.07 -8.94 18.04
N ASP A 24 12.04 -9.65 17.59
CA ASP A 24 11.93 -10.41 16.36
C ASP A 24 11.32 -9.60 15.20
N ARG A 25 11.16 -8.29 15.37
CA ARG A 25 10.69 -7.40 14.29
C ARG A 25 11.65 -7.49 13.10
N PRO A 26 11.13 -7.63 11.86
CA PRO A 26 11.99 -7.62 10.67
C PRO A 26 12.69 -6.26 10.52
N SER A 27 13.90 -6.28 9.97
CA SER A 27 14.68 -5.07 9.69
C SER A 27 14.07 -4.22 8.58
N THR A 28 13.40 -4.87 7.62
CA THR A 28 12.81 -4.24 6.45
C THR A 28 11.46 -4.87 6.10
N ILE A 29 10.62 -4.10 5.42
CA ILE A 29 9.37 -4.54 4.80
C ILE A 29 9.37 -4.09 3.34
N LYS A 30 8.52 -4.71 2.53
CA LYS A 30 8.29 -4.31 1.14
C LYS A 30 6.88 -3.77 0.99
N VAL A 31 6.79 -2.55 0.47
CA VAL A 31 5.53 -1.87 0.16
C VAL A 31 5.41 -1.77 -1.35
N ASP A 32 4.39 -2.40 -1.89
CA ASP A 32 4.04 -2.37 -3.30
C ASP A 32 3.07 -1.20 -3.55
N LEU A 33 3.36 -0.40 -4.56
CA LEU A 33 2.45 0.59 -5.14
C LEU A 33 1.68 -0.07 -6.28
N LEU A 34 0.36 -0.07 -6.15
CA LEU A 34 -0.56 -0.56 -7.16
C LEU A 34 -1.15 0.62 -7.92
N GLN A 35 -1.17 0.51 -9.24
CA GLN A 35 -1.91 1.39 -10.14
C GLN A 35 -3.01 0.55 -10.80
N ASN A 36 -4.27 0.93 -10.60
CA ASN A 36 -5.43 0.18 -11.08
C ASN A 36 -5.40 -1.32 -10.74
N GLY A 37 -4.90 -1.66 -9.53
CA GLY A 37 -4.77 -3.05 -9.06
C GLY A 37 -3.50 -3.76 -9.51
N GLN A 38 -2.67 -3.18 -10.38
CA GLN A 38 -1.41 -3.77 -10.82
C GLN A 38 -0.22 -3.17 -10.07
N VAL A 39 0.69 -4.01 -9.57
CA VAL A 39 1.94 -3.53 -8.97
C VAL A 39 2.80 -2.86 -10.03
N ILE A 40 3.10 -1.57 -9.84
CA ILE A 40 3.94 -0.77 -10.73
C ILE A 40 5.30 -0.41 -10.10
N ASN A 41 5.39 -0.47 -8.77
CA ASN A 41 6.63 -0.17 -8.04
C ASN A 41 6.63 -0.88 -6.68
N THR A 42 7.82 -1.11 -6.13
CA THR A 42 8.02 -1.69 -4.80
C THR A 42 9.11 -0.91 -4.09
N GLN A 43 8.84 -0.46 -2.87
CA GLN A 43 9.81 0.23 -2.02
C GLN A 43 10.12 -0.60 -0.77
N GLU A 44 11.41 -0.73 -0.48
CA GLU A 44 11.87 -1.31 0.78
C GLU A 44 11.86 -0.24 1.86
N VAL A 45 11.20 -0.53 2.98
CA VAL A 45 11.00 0.41 4.09
C VAL A 45 11.64 -0.19 5.34
N SER A 46 12.41 0.61 6.06
CA SER A 46 13.18 0.13 7.21
C SER A 46 13.22 1.17 8.33
N ALA A 47 13.81 0.80 9.46
CA ALA A 47 14.09 1.76 10.52
C ALA A 47 15.01 2.90 10.04
N ALA A 48 15.90 2.66 9.07
CA ALA A 48 16.79 3.67 8.51
C ALA A 48 16.03 4.74 7.72
N SER A 49 14.92 4.38 7.05
CA SER A 49 14.02 5.35 6.41
C SER A 49 13.02 5.99 7.39
N GLY A 50 13.16 5.70 8.70
CA GLY A 50 12.21 6.14 9.71
C GLY A 50 10.82 5.52 9.54
N TRP A 51 10.74 4.33 8.94
CA TRP A 51 9.47 3.66 8.62
C TRP A 51 8.55 4.50 7.74
N LYS A 52 9.12 5.28 6.82
CA LYS A 52 8.39 6.11 5.85
C LYS A 52 8.73 5.68 4.42
N TYR A 53 7.78 5.90 3.53
CA TYR A 53 7.93 5.63 2.11
C TYR A 53 7.20 6.68 1.28
N GLU A 54 7.69 6.88 0.06
CA GLU A 54 7.18 7.90 -0.84
C GLU A 54 7.42 7.47 -2.30
N PHE A 55 6.34 7.50 -3.07
CA PHE A 55 6.33 7.33 -4.51
C PHE A 55 6.00 8.67 -5.15
N LYS A 56 6.97 9.24 -5.86
CA LYS A 56 6.86 10.53 -6.56
C LYS A 56 6.57 10.34 -8.04
N GLU A 57 6.23 11.43 -8.72
CA GLU A 57 6.11 11.50 -10.19
C GLU A 57 5.06 10.54 -10.78
N LEU A 58 3.99 10.26 -10.03
CA LEU A 58 2.93 9.37 -10.46
C LEU A 58 1.95 10.09 -11.38
N ALA A 59 1.71 9.55 -12.58
CA ALA A 59 0.73 10.12 -13.50
C ALA A 59 -0.68 10.09 -12.87
N VAL A 60 -1.44 11.17 -12.98
CA VAL A 60 -2.82 11.22 -12.46
C VAL A 60 -3.79 10.61 -13.46
N TYR A 61 -3.49 10.69 -14.76
CA TYR A 61 -4.37 10.22 -15.84
C TYR A 61 -3.61 9.34 -16.83
N ASP A 62 -4.30 8.37 -17.42
CA ASP A 62 -3.80 7.58 -18.54
C ASP A 62 -3.83 8.37 -19.86
N ALA A 63 -3.42 7.72 -20.95
CA ALA A 63 -3.38 8.33 -22.28
C ALA A 63 -4.77 8.71 -22.81
N GLU A 64 -5.83 8.12 -22.27
CA GLU A 64 -7.23 8.36 -22.63
C GLU A 64 -7.88 9.42 -21.72
N GLY A 65 -7.15 9.92 -20.71
CA GLY A 65 -7.61 10.93 -19.76
C GLY A 65 -8.38 10.36 -18.56
N LYS A 66 -8.35 9.04 -18.34
CA LYS A 66 -8.98 8.40 -17.17
C LYS A 66 -8.05 8.43 -15.97
N ALA A 67 -8.58 8.76 -14.80
CA ALA A 67 -7.79 8.88 -13.58
C ALA A 67 -7.26 7.51 -13.12
N TYR A 68 -5.97 7.45 -12.78
CA TYR A 68 -5.37 6.29 -12.15
C TYR A 68 -5.79 6.19 -10.69
N LYS A 69 -6.15 4.97 -10.26
CA LYS A 69 -6.35 4.63 -8.86
C LYS A 69 -5.04 4.10 -8.29
N TYR A 70 -4.52 4.76 -7.26
CA TYR A 70 -3.34 4.32 -6.54
C TYR A 70 -3.71 3.69 -5.20
N GLU A 71 -3.11 2.54 -4.93
CA GLU A 71 -3.27 1.80 -3.68
C GLU A 71 -1.91 1.30 -3.22
N VAL A 72 -1.75 1.07 -1.92
CA VAL A 72 -0.54 0.48 -1.35
C VAL A 72 -0.85 -0.88 -0.76
N LYS A 73 0.10 -1.79 -0.87
CA LYS A 73 0.01 -3.13 -0.30
C LYS A 73 1.33 -3.48 0.35
N GLU A 74 1.28 -3.97 1.58
CA GLU A 74 2.47 -4.56 2.19
C GLU A 74 2.57 -6.03 1.78
N GLN A 75 3.79 -6.49 1.49
CA GLN A 75 4.06 -7.91 1.39
C GLN A 75 3.87 -8.60 2.76
N PRO A 76 3.40 -9.86 2.79
CA PRO A 76 3.11 -10.54 4.04
C PRO A 76 4.34 -10.60 4.94
N VAL A 77 4.18 -10.14 6.18
CA VAL A 77 5.21 -10.19 7.21
C VAL A 77 4.86 -11.32 8.19
N ALA A 78 5.74 -12.31 8.29
CA ALA A 78 5.52 -13.47 9.16
C ALA A 78 5.31 -13.04 10.62
N GLY A 79 4.23 -13.53 11.25
CA GLY A 79 3.89 -13.20 12.63
C GLY A 79 3.22 -11.83 12.83
N TYR A 80 2.82 -11.16 11.74
CA TYR A 80 2.15 -9.87 11.80
C TYR A 80 0.88 -9.84 10.95
N GLN A 81 -0.13 -9.11 11.44
CA GLN A 81 -1.31 -8.74 10.69
C GLN A 81 -1.20 -7.28 10.23
N THR A 82 -1.34 -7.08 8.91
CA THR A 82 -1.30 -5.76 8.29
C THR A 82 -2.69 -5.12 8.21
N GLU A 83 -2.80 -3.87 8.65
CA GLU A 83 -3.93 -2.98 8.43
C GLU A 83 -3.46 -1.77 7.61
N ILE A 84 -4.20 -1.40 6.56
CA ILE A 84 -3.89 -0.25 5.70
C ILE A 84 -5.04 0.74 5.79
N LYS A 85 -4.75 2.00 6.16
CA LYS A 85 -5.71 3.10 6.25
C LYS A 85 -5.26 4.23 5.35
N GLY A 86 -5.91 4.37 4.20
CA GLY A 86 -5.42 5.24 3.13
C GLY A 86 -4.07 4.71 2.63
N TYR A 87 -3.00 5.39 2.99
CA TYR A 87 -1.62 4.97 2.71
C TYR A 87 -0.79 4.68 3.96
N ASP A 88 -1.36 4.75 5.16
CA ASP A 88 -0.64 4.36 6.36
C ASP A 88 -0.80 2.87 6.64
N ILE A 89 0.32 2.21 6.96
CA ILE A 89 0.37 0.78 7.20
C ILE A 89 0.62 0.54 8.69
N THR A 90 -0.18 -0.31 9.31
CA THR A 90 0.01 -0.75 10.70
C THR A 90 0.21 -2.25 10.74
N ASN A 91 1.35 -2.72 11.27
CA ASN A 91 1.56 -4.13 11.59
C ASN A 91 1.28 -4.39 13.06
N THR A 92 0.33 -5.28 13.33
CA THR A 92 0.05 -5.76 14.68
C THR A 92 0.61 -7.15 14.84
N LYS A 93 1.42 -7.38 15.88
CA LYS A 93 1.96 -8.72 16.15
C LYS A 93 0.80 -9.66 16.45
N VAL A 94 0.67 -10.75 15.69
CA VAL A 94 -0.30 -11.79 16.01
C VAL A 94 0.30 -12.63 17.14
N GLY A 95 -0.30 -12.55 18.33
CA GLY A 95 -0.03 -13.53 19.38
C GLY A 95 -0.43 -14.93 18.89
N GLN A 96 0.20 -15.98 19.40
CA GLN A 96 -0.08 -17.39 19.03
C GLN A 96 -1.56 -17.81 19.21
N THR A 97 -2.41 -16.96 19.79
CA THR A 97 -3.82 -17.23 20.08
C THR A 97 -4.83 -16.53 19.17
N LYS A 98 -4.42 -15.84 18.10
CA LYS A 98 -5.37 -15.18 17.20
C LYS A 98 -5.35 -15.77 15.79
N VAL A 99 -6.39 -16.59 15.58
CA VAL A 99 -6.85 -17.22 14.33
C VAL A 99 -6.42 -16.42 13.10
N GLU A 100 -5.69 -17.11 12.22
CA GLU A 100 -5.29 -16.63 10.92
C GLU A 100 -6.50 -16.07 10.19
N GLY A 101 -6.61 -14.75 10.15
CA GLY A 101 -7.44 -14.09 9.15
C GLY A 101 -6.75 -14.30 7.82
N THR A 102 -7.00 -15.43 7.16
CA THR A 102 -6.76 -15.59 5.73
C THR A 102 -7.43 -14.41 5.04
N LYS A 103 -6.65 -13.37 4.74
CA LYS A 103 -7.05 -12.31 3.84
C LYS A 103 -7.00 -12.91 2.45
N THR A 104 -8.04 -13.65 2.11
CA THR A 104 -8.36 -14.03 0.75
C THR A 104 -8.47 -12.72 -0.01
N TRP A 105 -7.46 -12.41 -0.82
CA TRP A 105 -7.62 -11.47 -1.92
C TRP A 105 -8.63 -12.13 -2.86
N LYS A 106 -9.92 -11.92 -2.59
CA LYS A 106 -10.88 -11.91 -3.68
C LYS A 106 -10.60 -10.62 -4.42
N ASP A 107 -9.75 -10.72 -5.44
CA ASP A 107 -9.85 -9.92 -6.64
C ASP A 107 -11.23 -10.19 -7.26
N ASP A 108 -12.30 -9.76 -6.58
CA ASP A 108 -13.56 -9.53 -7.24
C ASP A 108 -13.41 -8.15 -7.86
N ASN A 109 -12.98 -8.18 -9.12
CA ASN A 109 -13.30 -7.22 -10.16
C ASN A 109 -14.83 -7.01 -10.19
N ALA A 110 -15.37 -6.34 -9.18
CA ALA A 110 -16.75 -5.91 -9.12
C ALA A 110 -16.80 -4.50 -9.70
N THR A 111 -17.00 -4.48 -11.01
CA THR A 111 -17.52 -3.32 -11.73
C THR A 111 -18.93 -3.03 -11.19
N ASP A 112 -19.04 -2.33 -10.07
CA ASP A 112 -20.35 -1.84 -9.61
C ASP A 112 -20.20 -0.55 -8.80
N ARG A 113 -20.30 0.56 -9.52
CA ARG A 113 -20.44 1.90 -8.98
C ARG A 113 -21.94 2.19 -8.98
N PRO A 114 -22.65 2.22 -7.84
CA PRO A 114 -23.98 2.79 -7.86
C PRO A 114 -23.84 4.29 -8.05
N GLU A 115 -24.26 4.78 -9.22
CA GLU A 115 -24.69 6.17 -9.35
C GLU A 115 -25.98 6.31 -8.53
N MET A 116 -25.89 7.00 -7.41
CA MET A 116 -27.09 7.45 -6.72
C MET A 116 -27.44 8.83 -7.27
N ILE A 117 -28.60 8.88 -7.92
CA ILE A 117 -29.33 10.04 -8.42
C ILE A 117 -29.65 11.00 -7.28
#